data_AF-X1S909-F1
#
_entry.id   AF-X1S909-F1
#
_cell.length_a   1.000
_cell.length_b   1.000
_cell.length_c   1.000
_cell.angle_alpha   90.00
_cell.angle_beta   90.00
_cell.angle_gamma   90.00
#
_symmetry.space_group_name_H-M   'P 1'
#
loop_
_entity.id
_entity.type
_entity.pdbx_description
1 polymer ?
#
loop_
_entity_poly.entity_id
_entity_poly.type
_entity_poly.pdbx_seq_one_letter_code
_entity_poly.pdbx_strand_id
1 'polypeptide(L)'
;MQLLLLPSDNILRFITKLAEDGSVFYPVIEDDKVHLNKFDKDKEFEPNFEKIRTVETTKHFLFPSRDVVAKFPKDVQKKTERQYLVGIKNCDLRGIDVYDRVFLNWEPVDFSYKQRRENTIIISADCPEPEDCCFCNLVGLNPFCESISDINFTQVSSGLLFEAITKKGDEIINKMQDLFTGASKEVQQQRDKIRKDAINKL
;
A
#
# COMPACT_ATOMS: atom_id res chain seq x y z
N MET A 1 0.03 -10.58 15.67
CA MET A 1 0.76 -9.66 14.77
C MET A 1 1.82 -8.93 15.57
N GLN A 2 3.06 -8.95 15.12
CA GLN A 2 4.13 -8.17 15.75
C GLN A 2 4.05 -6.73 15.23
N LEU A 3 4.02 -5.77 16.15
CA LEU A 3 4.06 -4.34 15.83
C LEU A 3 5.52 -3.87 15.82
N LEU A 4 5.91 -3.22 14.74
CA LEU A 4 7.27 -2.72 14.55
C LEU A 4 7.23 -1.26 14.16
N LEU A 5 8.07 -0.45 14.79
CA LEU A 5 8.19 0.95 14.46
C LEU A 5 9.29 1.12 13.41
N LEU A 6 8.97 1.75 12.30
CA LEU A 6 9.93 2.32 11.36
C LEU A 6 10.16 3.79 11.76
N PRO A 7 11.30 4.15 12.37
CA PRO A 7 11.56 5.53 12.77
C PRO A 7 11.55 6.48 11.57
N SER A 8 11.17 7.74 11.78
CA SER A 8 11.07 8.74 10.70
C SER A 8 12.33 8.84 9.83
N ASP A 9 13.52 8.81 10.46
CA ASP A 9 14.81 8.91 9.78
C ASP A 9 15.12 7.71 8.86
N ASN A 10 14.42 6.59 9.06
CA ASN A 10 14.59 5.37 8.27
C ASN A 10 13.57 5.24 7.13
N ILE A 11 12.57 6.12 7.01
CA ILE A 11 11.53 6.01 5.99
C ILE A 11 12.13 6.08 4.59
N LEU A 12 12.96 7.08 4.29
CA LEU A 12 13.62 7.20 2.98
C LEU A 12 14.51 5.99 2.68
N ARG A 13 15.24 5.48 3.68
CA ARG A 13 16.08 4.28 3.53
C ARG A 13 15.25 3.05 3.21
N PHE A 14 14.10 2.89 3.86
CA PHE A 14 13.16 1.81 3.59
C PHE A 14 12.64 1.88 2.15
N ILE A 15 12.16 3.04 1.71
CA ILE A 15 11.69 3.25 0.33
C ILE A 15 12.81 3.00 -0.68
N THR A 16 14.03 3.45 -0.40
CA THR A 16 15.20 3.22 -1.26
C THR A 16 15.52 1.73 -1.39
N LYS A 17 15.50 0.97 -0.28
CA LYS A 17 15.69 -0.50 -0.31
C LYS A 17 14.58 -1.21 -1.11
N LEU A 18 13.33 -0.77 -1.02
CA LEU A 18 12.25 -1.32 -1.87
C LEU A 18 12.50 -1.04 -3.36
N ALA A 19 13.03 0.15 -3.68
CA ALA A 19 13.32 0.58 -5.04
C ALA A 19 14.46 -0.22 -5.71
N GLU A 20 15.32 -0.89 -4.93
CA GLU A 20 16.33 -1.82 -5.45
C GLU A 20 15.71 -3.10 -6.03
N ASP A 21 14.50 -3.47 -5.59
CA ASP A 21 13.82 -4.72 -5.95
C ASP A 21 12.63 -4.50 -6.91
N GLY A 22 12.07 -3.28 -6.98
CA GLY A 22 10.94 -2.97 -7.87
C GLY A 22 10.61 -1.49 -7.94
N SER A 23 9.62 -1.14 -8.77
CA SER A 23 9.13 0.26 -8.82
C SER A 23 8.32 0.59 -7.56
N VAL A 24 8.63 1.69 -6.89
CA VAL A 24 7.87 2.15 -5.71
C VAL A 24 6.98 3.32 -6.09
N PHE A 25 5.74 3.30 -5.63
CA PHE A 25 4.76 4.36 -5.80
C PHE A 25 4.22 4.81 -4.45
N TYR A 26 4.09 6.12 -4.23
CA TYR A 26 3.67 6.68 -2.96
C TYR A 26 2.89 8.01 -3.14
N PRO A 27 1.99 8.34 -2.21
CA PRO A 27 1.20 9.56 -2.29
C PRO A 27 2.05 10.81 -2.03
N VAL A 28 1.87 11.83 -2.86
CA VAL A 28 2.43 13.18 -2.72
C VAL A 28 1.32 14.21 -2.86
N ILE A 29 1.51 15.42 -2.32
CA ILE A 29 0.58 16.53 -2.55
C ILE A 29 1.08 17.35 -3.74
N GLU A 30 0.26 17.45 -4.78
CA GLU A 30 0.48 18.30 -5.94
C GLU A 30 -0.86 18.98 -6.30
N ASP A 31 -0.85 20.28 -6.57
CA ASP A 31 -2.06 21.06 -6.94
C ASP A 31 -3.26 20.84 -5.99
N ASP A 32 -3.00 20.89 -4.67
CA ASP A 32 -3.97 20.66 -3.58
C ASP A 32 -4.65 19.27 -3.58
N LYS A 33 -4.11 18.32 -4.34
CA LYS A 33 -4.61 16.95 -4.44
C LYS A 33 -3.53 15.95 -4.09
N VAL A 34 -3.97 14.75 -3.71
CA VAL A 34 -3.06 13.64 -3.42
C VAL A 34 -2.87 12.81 -4.69
N HIS A 35 -1.64 12.76 -5.18
CA HIS A 35 -1.26 12.04 -6.39
C HIS A 35 -0.35 10.87 -6.06
N LEU A 36 -0.50 9.77 -6.79
CA LEU A 36 0.37 8.61 -6.62
C LEU A 36 1.57 8.69 -7.57
N ASN A 37 2.74 9.05 -7.04
CA ASN A 37 3.95 9.26 -7.83
C ASN A 37 4.92 8.09 -7.73
N LYS A 38 5.66 7.85 -8.81
CA LYS A 38 6.78 6.89 -8.83
C LYS A 38 7.98 7.50 -8.10
N PHE A 39 8.58 6.72 -7.21
CA PHE A 39 9.83 7.08 -6.55
C PHE A 39 10.98 7.24 -7.53
N ASP A 40 11.71 8.33 -7.34
CA ASP A 40 12.88 8.73 -8.09
C ASP A 40 13.92 9.23 -7.09
N LYS A 41 15.08 8.57 -7.06
CA LYS A 41 16.16 8.87 -6.11
C LYS A 41 16.75 10.27 -6.30
N ASP A 42 16.57 10.85 -7.48
CA ASP A 42 17.12 12.15 -7.86
C ASP A 42 16.14 13.30 -7.54
N LYS A 43 14.97 12.99 -6.98
CA LYS A 43 13.95 13.96 -6.55
C LYS A 43 13.82 13.99 -5.03
N GLU A 44 13.27 15.10 -4.52
CA GLU A 44 12.92 15.23 -3.11
C GLU A 44 11.82 14.23 -2.73
N PHE A 45 11.94 13.65 -1.54
CA PHE A 45 11.03 12.64 -1.03
C PHE A 45 10.14 13.23 0.07
N GLU A 46 8.93 13.63 -0.31
CA GLU A 46 7.92 14.22 0.58
C GLU A 46 6.60 13.44 0.51
N PRO A 47 6.52 12.26 1.15
CA PRO A 47 5.31 11.46 1.12
C PRO A 47 4.20 12.10 1.97
N ASN A 48 2.95 11.98 1.53
CA ASN A 48 1.78 12.37 2.29
C ASN A 48 0.93 11.14 2.65
N PHE A 49 1.07 10.66 3.87
CA PHE A 49 0.26 9.54 4.38
C PHE A 49 -0.94 9.99 5.23
N GLU A 50 -1.18 11.28 5.41
CA GLU A 50 -2.23 11.77 6.31
C GLU A 50 -3.57 11.98 5.61
N LYS A 51 -3.55 12.54 4.40
CA LYS A 51 -4.77 12.84 3.65
C LYS A 51 -5.48 11.59 3.16
N ILE A 52 -6.70 11.80 2.67
CA ILE A 52 -7.52 10.77 2.02
C ILE A 52 -6.86 10.21 0.75
N ARG A 53 -7.51 9.21 0.13
CA ARG A 53 -7.00 8.47 -1.03
C ARG A 53 -6.56 9.38 -2.19
N THR A 54 -5.67 8.84 -3.01
CA THR A 54 -5.19 9.47 -4.24
C THR A 54 -6.29 9.66 -5.27
N VAL A 55 -6.06 10.59 -6.20
CA VAL A 55 -6.92 10.79 -7.37
C VAL A 55 -6.84 9.57 -8.30
N GLU A 56 -5.63 9.01 -8.47
CA GLU A 56 -5.40 7.78 -9.20
C GLU A 56 -5.93 6.57 -8.42
N THR A 57 -6.56 5.65 -9.14
CA THR A 57 -7.04 4.39 -8.57
C THR A 57 -5.97 3.30 -8.70
N THR A 58 -5.89 2.41 -7.70
CA THR A 58 -5.00 1.23 -7.75
C THR A 58 -5.28 0.29 -8.92
N LYS A 59 -6.45 0.39 -9.55
CA LYS A 59 -6.82 -0.39 -10.74
C LYS A 59 -5.77 -0.31 -11.85
N HIS A 60 -5.16 0.86 -12.08
CA HIS A 60 -4.22 1.07 -13.17
C HIS A 60 -2.95 0.22 -13.07
N PHE A 61 -2.59 -0.23 -11.87
CA PHE A 61 -1.41 -1.08 -11.63
C PHE A 61 -1.68 -2.56 -11.94
N LEU A 62 -2.94 -2.98 -11.88
CA LEU A 62 -3.38 -4.35 -12.14
C LEU A 62 -3.95 -4.50 -13.56
N PHE A 63 -4.46 -3.41 -14.13
CA PHE A 63 -5.07 -3.35 -15.46
C PHE A 63 -4.46 -2.19 -16.25
N PRO A 64 -3.28 -2.38 -16.85
CA PRO A 64 -2.65 -1.34 -17.65
C PRO A 64 -3.51 -1.03 -18.88
N SER A 65 -3.52 0.24 -19.30
CA SER A 65 -4.30 0.72 -20.45
C SER A 65 -3.94 0.04 -21.77
N ARG A 66 -2.74 -0.55 -21.85
CA ARG A 66 -2.26 -1.36 -22.98
C ARG A 66 -1.52 -2.57 -22.43
N ASP A 67 -1.81 -3.72 -23.00
CA ASP A 67 -1.17 -4.97 -22.62
C ASP A 67 -0.75 -5.75 -23.87
N VAL A 68 0.37 -6.46 -23.76
CA VAL A 68 0.84 -7.32 -24.85
C VAL A 68 0.29 -8.71 -24.63
N VAL A 69 -0.72 -9.08 -25.40
CA VAL A 69 -1.39 -10.38 -25.28
C VAL A 69 -0.66 -11.51 -26.01
N ALA A 70 0.02 -11.20 -27.12
CA ALA A 70 0.81 -12.15 -27.88
C ALA A 70 1.85 -11.41 -28.75
N LYS A 71 2.98 -12.07 -29.00
CA LYS A 71 3.93 -11.66 -30.05
C LYS A 71 4.10 -12.80 -31.07
N PHE A 72 4.18 -12.44 -32.35
CA PHE A 72 4.43 -13.38 -33.45
C PHE A 72 5.74 -13.04 -34.16
N PRO A 73 6.49 -14.04 -34.68
CA PRO A 73 6.15 -15.47 -34.76
C PRO A 73 6.41 -16.26 -33.47
N LYS A 74 7.16 -15.69 -32.52
CA LYS A 74 7.43 -16.31 -31.21
C LYS A 74 6.78 -15.49 -30.12
N ASP A 75 5.93 -16.15 -29.34
CA ASP A 75 5.33 -15.52 -28.19
C ASP A 75 6.37 -15.39 -27.07
N VAL A 76 6.55 -14.16 -26.60
CA VAL A 76 7.46 -13.84 -25.50
C VAL A 76 6.61 -13.09 -24.48
N GLN A 77 6.13 -13.84 -23.49
CA GLN A 77 5.42 -13.26 -22.36
C GLN A 77 6.37 -12.36 -21.59
N LYS A 78 6.06 -11.05 -21.55
CA LYS A 78 6.81 -10.10 -20.74
C LYS A 78 6.50 -10.40 -19.28
N LYS A 79 7.52 -10.68 -18.47
CA LYS A 79 7.33 -10.81 -17.02
C LYS A 79 6.88 -9.48 -16.45
N THR A 80 5.87 -9.51 -15.60
CA THR A 80 5.51 -8.34 -14.81
C THR A 80 6.62 -8.06 -13.80
N GLU A 81 7.15 -6.85 -13.82
CA GLU A 81 8.15 -6.39 -12.85
C GLU A 81 7.49 -6.17 -11.48
N ARG A 82 8.27 -6.34 -10.42
CA ARG A 82 7.78 -6.10 -9.07
C ARG A 82 7.50 -4.62 -8.85
N GLN A 83 6.42 -4.33 -8.15
CA GLN A 83 6.03 -2.98 -7.78
C GLN A 83 5.49 -2.92 -6.35
N TYR A 84 5.70 -1.77 -5.73
CA TYR A 84 5.32 -1.46 -4.36
C TYR A 84 4.38 -0.27 -4.35
N LEU A 85 3.16 -0.47 -3.86
CA LEU A 85 2.18 0.61 -3.68
C LEU A 85 2.14 0.96 -2.20
N VAL A 86 2.74 2.10 -1.85
CA VAL A 86 2.94 2.54 -0.46
C VAL A 86 1.95 3.64 -0.12
N GLY A 87 1.36 3.58 1.08
CA GLY A 87 0.45 4.62 1.56
C GLY A 87 -0.99 4.49 1.04
N ILE A 88 -1.36 3.36 0.45
CA ILE A 88 -2.70 3.18 -0.12
C ILE A 88 -3.76 3.07 0.98
N LYS A 89 -4.86 3.81 0.83
CA LYS A 89 -5.97 3.80 1.79
C LYS A 89 -6.87 2.59 1.60
N ASN A 90 -7.41 2.06 2.70
CA ASN A 90 -8.24 0.85 2.69
C ASN A 90 -9.46 0.96 1.75
N CYS A 91 -10.05 2.14 1.62
CA CYS A 91 -11.18 2.38 0.72
C CYS A 91 -10.84 2.13 -0.76
N ASP A 92 -9.57 2.32 -1.17
CA ASP A 92 -9.14 2.03 -2.54
C ASP A 92 -8.81 0.54 -2.74
N LEU A 93 -8.41 -0.16 -1.68
CA LEU A 93 -8.09 -1.58 -1.71
C LEU A 93 -9.30 -2.48 -1.88
N ARG A 94 -10.50 -2.02 -1.51
CA ARG A 94 -11.73 -2.81 -1.66
C ARG A 94 -11.99 -3.25 -3.10
N GLY A 95 -11.59 -2.45 -4.08
CA GLY A 95 -11.69 -2.84 -5.49
C GLY A 95 -10.85 -4.08 -5.81
N ILE A 96 -9.69 -4.23 -5.17
CA ILE A 96 -8.80 -5.38 -5.37
C ILE A 96 -9.42 -6.67 -4.87
N ASP A 97 -10.13 -6.68 -3.72
CA ASP A 97 -10.87 -7.87 -3.27
C ASP A 97 -11.92 -8.31 -4.30
N VAL A 98 -12.61 -7.36 -4.94
CA VAL A 98 -13.57 -7.67 -6.01
C VAL A 98 -12.85 -8.27 -7.22
N TYR A 99 -11.72 -7.69 -7.64
CA TYR A 99 -10.92 -8.22 -8.75
C TYR A 99 -10.36 -9.60 -8.45
N ASP A 100 -9.83 -9.85 -7.24
CA ASP A 100 -9.29 -11.14 -6.83
C ASP A 100 -10.36 -12.23 -6.91
N ARG A 101 -11.62 -11.93 -6.51
CA ARG A 101 -12.74 -12.87 -6.65
C ARG A 101 -13.02 -13.26 -8.11
N VAL A 102 -13.01 -12.28 -9.02
CA VAL A 102 -13.37 -12.49 -10.43
C VAL A 102 -12.22 -13.12 -11.22
N PHE A 103 -10.99 -12.69 -10.99
CA PHE A 103 -9.84 -13.04 -11.84
C PHE A 103 -8.95 -14.15 -11.26
N LEU A 104 -9.03 -14.44 -9.96
CA LEU A 104 -8.25 -15.50 -9.30
C LEU A 104 -9.11 -16.66 -8.80
N ASN A 105 -10.31 -16.38 -8.30
CA ASN A 105 -11.14 -17.39 -7.63
C ASN A 105 -12.26 -17.97 -8.52
N TRP A 106 -12.25 -17.62 -9.82
CA TRP A 106 -13.15 -18.18 -10.84
C TRP A 106 -12.34 -18.92 -11.90
N GLU A 107 -12.98 -19.85 -12.60
CA GLU A 107 -12.37 -20.58 -13.72
C GLU A 107 -12.90 -20.11 -15.08
N PRO A 108 -12.03 -19.84 -16.06
CA PRO A 108 -10.56 -19.92 -15.97
C PRO A 108 -9.94 -18.73 -15.20
N VAL A 109 -8.83 -19.00 -14.51
CA VAL A 109 -8.01 -17.95 -13.87
C VAL A 109 -7.36 -17.06 -14.92
N ASP A 110 -7.41 -15.74 -14.74
CA ASP A 110 -6.69 -14.80 -15.60
C ASP A 110 -5.20 -14.77 -15.23
N PHE A 111 -4.38 -15.34 -16.11
CA PHE A 111 -2.93 -15.46 -15.88
C PHE A 111 -2.23 -14.11 -15.78
N SER A 112 -2.64 -13.13 -16.61
CA SER A 112 -2.02 -11.80 -16.64
C SER A 112 -2.34 -11.02 -15.36
N TYR A 113 -3.60 -11.08 -14.90
CA TYR A 113 -3.99 -10.50 -13.62
C TYR A 113 -3.25 -11.18 -12.46
N LYS A 114 -3.22 -12.51 -12.42
CA LYS A 114 -2.52 -13.26 -11.38
C LYS A 114 -1.05 -12.86 -11.27
N GLN A 115 -0.35 -12.80 -12.40
CA GLN A 115 1.05 -12.40 -12.42
C GLN A 115 1.24 -10.97 -11.89
N ARG A 116 0.37 -10.02 -12.25
CA ARG A 116 0.43 -8.65 -11.73
C ARG A 116 0.14 -8.58 -10.24
N ARG A 117 -0.95 -9.22 -9.81
CA ARG A 117 -1.37 -9.25 -8.41
C ARG A 117 -0.31 -9.88 -7.51
N GLU A 118 0.38 -10.92 -7.98
CA GLU A 118 1.47 -11.57 -7.25
C GLU A 118 2.72 -10.69 -7.12
N ASN A 119 3.02 -9.89 -8.15
CA ASN A 119 4.17 -8.97 -8.21
C ASN A 119 3.87 -7.55 -7.69
N THR A 120 2.63 -7.28 -7.28
CA THR A 120 2.22 -6.00 -6.67
C THR A 120 2.15 -6.18 -5.17
N ILE A 121 3.11 -5.59 -4.46
CA ILE A 121 3.12 -5.53 -3.01
C ILE A 121 2.37 -4.28 -2.58
N ILE A 122 1.42 -4.45 -1.66
CA ILE A 122 0.61 -3.35 -1.16
C ILE A 122 0.99 -3.07 0.30
N ILE A 123 1.47 -1.85 0.54
CA ILE A 123 1.76 -1.32 1.86
C ILE A 123 0.73 -0.22 2.14
N SER A 124 -0.34 -0.56 2.84
CA SER A 124 -1.43 0.37 3.12
C SER A 124 -1.10 1.32 4.26
N ALA A 125 -1.76 2.48 4.26
CA ALA A 125 -1.72 3.43 5.36
C ALA A 125 -3.12 3.61 5.94
N ASP A 126 -3.18 3.72 7.27
CA ASP A 126 -4.36 4.23 7.97
C ASP A 126 -4.74 5.62 7.43
N CYS A 127 -6.03 5.94 7.44
CA CYS A 127 -6.57 7.27 7.17
C CYS A 127 -6.87 7.94 8.52
N PRO A 128 -5.95 8.75 9.06
CA PRO A 128 -6.12 9.36 10.38
C PRO A 128 -7.25 10.41 10.40
N GLU A 129 -7.45 11.09 9.27
CA GLU A 129 -8.41 12.18 9.14
C GLU A 129 -9.34 11.93 7.94
N PRO A 130 -10.40 11.13 8.10
CA PRO A 130 -11.47 11.06 7.11
C PRO A 130 -12.07 12.45 6.85
N GLU A 131 -12.50 12.70 5.62
CA GLU A 131 -13.23 13.93 5.25
C GLU A 131 -14.73 13.77 5.43
N ASP A 132 -15.47 14.88 5.48
CA ASP A 132 -16.94 14.90 5.66
C ASP A 132 -17.71 14.10 4.59
N CYS A 133 -17.09 13.87 3.43
CA CYS A 133 -17.65 13.06 2.35
C CYS A 133 -17.33 11.56 2.45
N CYS A 134 -16.55 11.12 3.44
CA CYS A 134 -16.11 9.74 3.59
C CYS A 134 -17.18 8.86 4.27
N PHE A 135 -17.31 7.61 3.83
CA PHE A 135 -18.34 6.67 4.31
C PHE A 135 -17.84 5.22 4.37
N CYS A 136 -16.54 5.01 4.61
CA CYS A 136 -15.91 3.69 4.59
C CYS A 136 -16.61 2.68 5.54
N ASN A 137 -16.99 3.13 6.74
CA ASN A 137 -17.71 2.35 7.74
C ASN A 137 -19.09 1.86 7.24
N LEU A 138 -19.83 2.70 6.50
CA LEU A 138 -21.15 2.37 5.96
C LEU A 138 -21.10 1.26 4.92
N VAL A 139 -19.94 1.07 4.27
CA VAL A 139 -19.71 -0.01 3.29
C VAL A 139 -18.90 -1.18 3.87
N GLY A 140 -18.80 -1.26 5.20
CA GLY A 140 -18.17 -2.37 5.91
C GLY A 140 -16.64 -2.34 5.89
N LEU A 141 -16.03 -1.16 5.77
CA LEU A 141 -14.59 -0.94 5.81
C LEU A 141 -14.20 -0.07 7.01
N ASN A 142 -12.97 -0.25 7.48
CA ASN A 142 -12.34 0.63 8.45
C ASN A 142 -11.46 1.68 7.76
N PRO A 143 -11.14 2.82 8.41
CA PRO A 143 -10.13 3.76 7.91
C PRO A 143 -8.70 3.17 7.87
N PHE A 144 -8.51 1.92 8.29
CA PHE A 144 -7.26 1.15 8.27
C PHE A 144 -7.51 -0.22 7.63
N CYS A 145 -6.47 -0.84 7.08
CA CYS A 145 -6.57 -2.14 6.41
C CYS A 145 -6.16 -3.29 7.33
N GLU A 146 -6.83 -4.43 7.20
CA GLU A 146 -6.59 -5.64 8.02
C GLU A 146 -6.39 -6.92 7.21
N SER A 147 -6.58 -6.90 5.88
CA SER A 147 -6.58 -8.15 5.09
C SER A 147 -6.10 -8.06 3.63
N ILE A 148 -6.37 -6.95 2.92
CA ILE A 148 -6.11 -6.86 1.46
C ILE A 148 -4.65 -6.53 1.15
N SER A 149 -3.99 -5.76 2.02
CA SER A 149 -2.60 -5.36 1.89
C SER A 149 -1.65 -6.42 2.44
N ASP A 150 -0.38 -6.35 2.06
CA ASP A 150 0.68 -7.19 2.61
C ASP A 150 1.19 -6.65 3.94
N ILE A 151 1.26 -5.33 4.06
CA ILE A 151 1.61 -4.58 5.26
C ILE A 151 0.61 -3.44 5.41
N ASN A 152 0.21 -3.13 6.63
CA ASN A 152 -0.46 -1.87 6.97
C ASN A 152 0.43 -1.06 7.92
N PHE A 153 0.39 0.27 7.81
CA PHE A 153 1.02 1.12 8.81
C PHE A 153 0.13 2.28 9.27
N THR A 154 0.36 2.72 10.49
CA THR A 154 -0.18 3.96 11.04
C THR A 154 0.94 4.97 11.19
N GLN A 155 0.77 6.18 10.66
CA GLN A 155 1.70 7.27 10.93
C GLN A 155 1.53 7.74 12.38
N VAL A 156 2.62 7.69 13.14
CA VAL A 156 2.71 8.11 14.54
C VAL A 156 3.78 9.19 14.66
N SER A 157 3.90 9.83 15.81
CA SER A 157 4.82 10.97 15.96
C SER A 157 6.30 10.60 15.80
N SER A 158 6.66 9.34 16.07
CA SER A 158 8.03 8.82 15.97
C SER A 158 8.35 8.11 14.64
N GLY A 159 7.40 8.03 13.71
CA GLY A 159 7.57 7.34 12.42
C GLY A 159 6.32 6.59 11.99
N LEU A 160 6.50 5.38 11.46
CA LEU A 160 5.40 4.55 10.96
C LEU A 160 5.32 3.25 11.75
N LEU A 161 4.16 2.95 12.35
CA LEU A 161 3.91 1.71 13.07
C LEU A 161 3.38 0.64 12.12
N PHE A 162 4.19 -0.37 11.84
CA PHE A 162 3.94 -1.43 10.86
C PHE A 162 3.26 -2.66 11.46
N GLU A 163 2.38 -3.23 10.65
CA GLU A 163 1.61 -4.45 10.86
C GLU A 163 1.73 -5.32 9.61
N ALA A 164 2.44 -6.44 9.68
CA ALA A 164 2.39 -7.44 8.61
C ALA A 164 1.04 -8.16 8.62
N ILE A 165 0.41 -8.25 7.46
CA ILE A 165 -0.87 -8.93 7.24
C ILE A 165 -0.64 -10.26 6.53
N THR A 166 0.29 -10.29 5.57
CA THR A 166 0.62 -11.50 4.81
C THR A 166 2.05 -11.96 5.09
N LYS A 167 2.35 -13.22 4.74
CA LYS A 167 3.72 -13.75 4.76
C LYS A 167 4.69 -12.94 3.89
N LYS A 168 4.21 -12.37 2.77
CA LYS A 168 5.02 -11.49 1.92
C LYS A 168 5.40 -10.22 2.68
N GLY A 169 4.47 -9.65 3.44
CA GLY A 169 4.73 -8.52 4.32
C GLY A 169 5.77 -8.84 5.39
N ASP A 170 5.63 -9.99 6.07
CA ASP A 170 6.62 -10.47 7.05
C ASP A 170 8.01 -10.62 6.43
N GLU A 171 8.12 -11.20 5.22
CA GLU A 171 9.38 -11.37 4.51
C GLU A 171 10.07 -10.03 4.19
N ILE A 172 9.30 -9.00 3.80
CA ILE A 172 9.85 -7.66 3.53
C ILE A 172 10.38 -7.02 4.80
N ILE A 173 9.61 -7.07 5.88
CA ILE A 173 10.00 -6.53 7.18
C ILE A 173 11.27 -7.23 7.70
N ASN A 174 11.31 -8.57 7.62
CA ASN A 174 12.45 -9.35 8.10
C ASN A 174 13.74 -9.07 7.30
N LYS A 175 13.65 -8.85 5.98
CA LYS A 175 14.80 -8.46 5.15
C LYS A 175 15.40 -7.11 5.52
N MET A 176 14.60 -6.23 6.13
CA MET A 176 14.98 -4.86 6.47
C MET A 176 14.89 -4.61 7.98
N GLN A 177 15.00 -5.66 8.79
CA GLN A 177 14.81 -5.62 10.24
C GLN A 177 15.73 -4.60 10.93
N ASP A 178 16.89 -4.32 10.34
CA ASP A 178 17.85 -3.29 10.77
C ASP A 178 17.28 -1.87 10.76
N LEU A 179 16.22 -1.62 9.99
CA LEU A 179 15.53 -0.33 9.91
C LEU A 179 14.43 -0.18 10.96
N PHE A 180 13.99 -1.27 11.60
CA PHE A 180 12.86 -1.30 12.51
C PHE A 180 13.30 -1.38 13.98
N THR A 181 12.45 -0.87 14.86
CA THR A 181 12.56 -1.02 16.31
C THR A 181 11.28 -1.62 16.89
N GLY A 182 11.35 -2.10 18.14
CA GLY A 182 10.15 -2.58 18.84
C GLY A 182 9.17 -1.46 19.14
N ALA A 183 7.87 -1.72 18.96
CA ALA A 183 6.83 -0.75 19.27
C ALA A 183 6.60 -0.64 20.78
N SER A 184 6.86 0.54 21.36
CA SER A 184 6.55 0.81 22.77
C SER A 184 5.03 0.84 23.02
N LYS A 185 4.61 0.71 24.29
CA LYS A 185 3.17 0.76 24.62
C LYS A 185 2.56 2.11 24.29
N GLU A 186 3.32 3.19 24.43
CA GLU A 186 2.89 4.56 24.13
C GLU A 186 2.58 4.71 22.62
N VAL A 187 3.45 4.17 21.76
CA VAL A 187 3.25 4.20 20.29
C VAL A 187 2.01 3.37 19.89
N GLN A 188 1.79 2.22 20.54
CA GLN A 188 0.60 1.40 20.28
C GLN A 188 -0.69 2.12 20.71
N GLN A 189 -0.68 2.78 21.88
CA GLN A 189 -1.81 3.58 22.35
C GLN A 189 -2.08 4.78 21.44
N GLN A 190 -1.03 5.42 20.90
CA GLN A 190 -1.18 6.49 19.92
C GLN A 190 -1.89 6.00 18.66
N ARG A 191 -1.49 4.84 18.12
CA ARG A 191 -2.19 4.20 17.00
C ARG A 191 -3.65 3.93 17.32
N ASP A 192 -3.93 3.34 18.47
CA ASP A 192 -5.30 3.00 18.87
C ASP A 192 -6.18 4.25 18.98
N LYS A 193 -5.61 5.34 19.50
CA LYS A 193 -6.28 6.64 19.55
C LYS A 193 -6.57 7.19 18.15
N ILE A 194 -5.58 7.21 17.25
CA ILE A 194 -5.74 7.67 15.87
C ILE A 194 -6.87 6.89 15.17
N ARG A 195 -6.86 5.56 15.27
CA ARG A 195 -7.91 4.72 14.66
C ARG A 195 -9.28 5.00 15.26
N LYS A 196 -9.38 5.18 16.58
CA LYS A 196 -10.64 5.49 17.26
C LYS A 196 -11.20 6.85 16.84
N ASP A 197 -10.34 7.86 16.79
CA ASP A 197 -10.74 9.23 16.41
C ASP A 197 -11.20 9.26 14.94
N ALA A 198 -10.49 8.56 14.04
CA ALA A 198 -10.90 8.39 12.65
C ALA A 198 -12.26 7.69 12.50
N ILE A 199 -12.52 6.63 13.28
CA ILE A 199 -13.83 5.95 13.27
C ILE A 199 -14.94 6.88 13.75
N ASN A 200 -14.72 7.67 14.80
CA ASN A 200 -15.75 8.57 15.34
C ASN A 200 -16.13 9.71 14.37
N LYS A 201 -15.27 9.98 13.39
CA LYS A 201 -15.50 11.01 12.36
C LYS A 201 -16.32 10.50 11.17
N LEU A 202 -16.44 9.18 11.02
CA LEU A 202 -17.22 8.48 9.97
C LEU A 202 -18.62 8.12 10.47
#